data_AF-A0A931J382-F1
#
_entry.id   AF-A0A931J382-F1
#
_cell.length_a   1.000
_cell.length_b   1.000
_cell.length_c   1.000
_cell.angle_alpha   90.00
_cell.angle_beta   90.00
_cell.angle_gamma   90.00
#
_symmetry.space_group_name_H-M   'P 1'
#
loop_
_entity.id
_entity.type
_entity.pdbx_description
1 polymer ?
#
loop_
_entity_poly.entity_id
_entity_poly.type
_entity_poly.pdbx_seq_one_letter_code
_entity_poly.pdbx_strand_id
1 'polypeptide(L)'
;MSSLRLRPLLVSWLLQVVGACLPLPAAGAPALASLSAPAAPAPWPLWFHGIQAIQTHEHLAAWLGSAQGLLDTPVRLVLVDGHGGAPRLELQRGGLGLGDALRYSEANLGSYRLGLQRLALQAGEPDPLDAANRLLSLERRLAARWVQQDGGKPLASRSELPAGFNWPVFLAAARVPADASLHLAQPASLAGLSRLLADVPLADWKLYLRLHSVAQLSQAAERQGHTDGQRLTQQVHAALGRWDERMHALQQPGPTVVSHPSKPRLPALRRGI
;
A
#
# COMPACT_ATOMS: atom_id res chain seq x y z
N MET A 1 -57.77 65.22 -0.91
CA MET A 1 -58.46 64.05 -1.51
C MET A 1 -57.44 62.94 -1.66
N SER A 2 -57.57 61.70 -1.25
CA SER A 2 -58.40 61.00 -0.27
C SER A 2 -57.68 59.66 -0.08
N SER A 3 -57.59 59.22 1.17
CA SER A 3 -57.04 57.93 1.60
C SER A 3 -57.63 56.73 0.87
N LEU A 4 -56.85 55.66 0.71
CA LEU A 4 -57.31 54.30 1.02
C LEU A 4 -56.14 53.39 1.42
N ARG A 5 -56.21 52.95 2.67
CA ARG A 5 -55.44 51.85 3.26
C ARG A 5 -56.00 50.51 2.76
N LEU A 6 -55.14 49.48 2.67
CA LEU A 6 -55.36 48.15 3.28
C LEU A 6 -54.07 47.30 3.17
N ARG A 7 -53.64 46.79 4.32
CA ARG A 7 -52.54 45.82 4.57
C ARG A 7 -53.11 44.36 4.46
N PRO A 8 -52.48 43.29 4.98
CA PRO A 8 -51.21 42.61 4.64
C PRO A 8 -51.36 41.05 4.55
N LEU A 9 -50.57 40.33 3.76
CA LEU A 9 -50.33 38.86 3.89
C LEU A 9 -48.98 38.58 3.18
N LEU A 10 -47.92 37.93 3.66
CA LEU A 10 -47.53 37.16 4.84
C LEU A 10 -45.98 37.29 4.88
N VAL A 11 -45.35 38.02 5.81
CA VAL A 11 -44.61 37.48 6.97
C VAL A 11 -44.07 36.06 6.69
N SER A 12 -42.86 35.91 6.15
CA SER A 12 -41.61 35.77 6.94
C SER A 12 -41.75 34.82 8.12
N TRP A 13 -41.22 33.61 8.04
CA TRP A 13 -40.80 32.88 9.24
C TRP A 13 -39.60 31.98 8.94
N LEU A 14 -38.45 32.64 8.95
CA LEU A 14 -37.17 32.06 9.33
C LEU A 14 -37.19 31.84 10.85
N LEU A 15 -36.69 30.67 11.27
CA LEU A 15 -36.15 30.30 12.59
C LEU A 15 -37.08 29.79 13.71
N GLN A 16 -36.87 28.50 14.00
CA GLN A 16 -36.79 27.84 15.32
C GLN A 16 -38.05 27.17 15.93
N VAL A 17 -37.90 25.87 16.26
CA VAL A 17 -37.87 25.26 17.62
C VAL A 17 -38.15 23.74 17.48
N VAL A 18 -37.12 22.89 17.57
CA VAL A 18 -36.80 21.93 18.67
C VAL A 18 -37.87 20.85 18.98
N GLY A 19 -37.51 19.58 18.74
CA GLY A 19 -37.68 18.47 19.70
C GLY A 19 -38.92 17.56 19.60
N ALA A 20 -38.78 16.41 18.94
CA ALA A 20 -39.51 15.17 19.31
C ALA A 20 -38.67 13.92 18.94
N CYS A 21 -38.55 13.00 19.89
CA CYS A 21 -37.69 11.81 19.88
C CYS A 21 -38.42 10.52 19.45
N LEU A 22 -37.68 9.61 18.77
CA LEU A 22 -37.73 8.11 18.72
C LEU A 22 -38.75 7.38 17.78
N PRO A 23 -38.49 6.11 17.35
CA PRO A 23 -37.21 5.44 17.00
C PRO A 23 -37.21 4.45 15.77
N LEU A 24 -35.99 4.00 15.35
CA LEU A 24 -35.58 2.73 14.64
C LEU A 24 -35.81 2.54 13.11
N PRO A 25 -35.09 1.62 12.40
CA PRO A 25 -33.64 1.35 12.37
C PRO A 25 -33.02 1.07 10.96
N ALA A 26 -31.67 1.07 10.92
CA ALA A 26 -30.75 0.24 10.10
C ALA A 26 -30.66 0.40 8.56
N ALA A 27 -29.57 1.01 8.09
CA ALA A 27 -28.56 0.36 7.24
C ALA A 27 -27.30 1.24 7.17
N GLY A 28 -26.14 0.68 7.53
CA GLY A 28 -24.93 1.41 7.88
C GLY A 28 -24.24 2.14 6.71
N ALA A 29 -24.10 3.46 6.88
CA ALA A 29 -22.95 4.18 6.36
C ALA A 29 -22.08 4.58 7.57
N PRO A 30 -20.76 4.33 7.57
CA PRO A 30 -19.92 4.81 8.66
C PRO A 30 -19.93 6.34 8.63
N ALA A 31 -20.45 6.95 9.70
CA ALA A 31 -20.33 8.38 9.94
C ALA A 31 -18.85 8.70 10.21
N LEU A 32 -18.20 9.35 9.25
CA LEU A 32 -16.87 9.93 9.47
C LEU A 32 -17.04 11.14 10.41
N ALA A 33 -16.54 10.98 11.63
CA ALA A 33 -16.47 12.03 12.63
C ALA A 33 -15.76 13.28 12.09
N SER A 34 -16.22 14.44 12.54
CA SER A 34 -15.66 15.77 12.25
C SER A 34 -14.13 15.80 12.48
N LEU A 35 -13.35 15.80 11.40
CA LEU A 35 -11.92 16.03 11.44
C LEU A 35 -11.66 17.53 11.67
N SER A 36 -11.24 17.88 12.88
CA SER A 36 -10.68 19.21 13.18
C SER A 36 -9.42 19.42 12.33
N ALA A 37 -9.14 20.69 11.98
CA ALA A 37 -7.99 21.08 11.14
C ALA A 37 -6.70 20.41 11.62
N PRO A 38 -5.85 19.89 10.70
CA PRO A 38 -4.67 19.13 11.10
C PRO A 38 -3.72 20.05 11.87
N ALA A 39 -3.31 19.59 13.05
CA ALA A 39 -2.09 20.08 13.70
C ALA A 39 -0.93 20.03 12.69
N ALA A 40 0.01 20.98 12.79
CA ALA A 40 1.19 21.04 11.92
C ALA A 40 1.76 19.63 11.67
N PRO A 41 2.10 19.27 10.42
CA PRO A 41 2.50 17.90 10.11
C PRO A 41 3.69 17.53 11.00
N ALA A 42 3.57 16.42 11.71
CA ALA A 42 4.66 15.85 12.49
C ALA A 42 5.93 15.82 11.61
N PRO A 43 7.14 16.01 12.17
CA PRO A 43 8.36 15.93 11.39
C PRO A 43 8.39 14.58 10.68
N TRP A 44 8.31 14.61 9.35
CA TRP A 44 8.24 13.40 8.55
C TRP A 44 9.51 12.58 8.82
N PRO A 45 9.42 11.25 8.94
CA PRO A 45 10.58 10.41 9.13
C PRO A 45 11.65 10.67 8.05
N LEU A 46 12.94 10.48 8.39
CA LEU A 46 14.07 10.73 7.47
C LEU A 46 13.94 10.05 6.10
N TRP A 47 13.27 8.90 6.02
CA TRP A 47 13.05 8.18 4.76
C TRP A 47 12.16 8.95 3.76
N PHE A 48 11.31 9.87 4.23
CA PHE A 48 10.48 10.75 3.39
C PHE A 48 11.34 11.76 2.62
N HIS A 49 12.42 12.26 3.24
CA HIS A 49 13.42 13.09 2.55
C HIS A 49 14.15 12.32 1.43
N GLY A 50 14.27 10.99 1.57
CA GLY A 50 14.82 10.10 0.54
C GLY A 50 14.05 10.16 -0.79
N ILE A 51 12.74 10.44 -0.76
CA ILE A 51 11.93 10.58 -1.98
C ILE A 51 12.41 11.79 -2.80
N GLN A 52 12.73 12.90 -2.14
CA GLN A 52 13.19 14.12 -2.82
C GLN A 52 14.55 13.92 -3.51
N ALA A 53 15.40 13.07 -2.95
CA ALA A 53 16.73 12.73 -3.50
C ALA A 53 16.69 11.79 -4.72
N ILE A 54 15.52 11.27 -5.11
CA ILE A 54 15.37 10.48 -6.34
C ILE A 54 15.59 11.41 -7.55
N GLN A 55 16.68 11.15 -8.27
CA GLN A 55 17.10 11.90 -9.48
C GLN A 55 17.23 10.99 -10.71
N THR A 56 17.39 9.69 -10.50
CA THR A 56 17.51 8.67 -11.54
C THR A 56 16.58 7.50 -11.26
N HIS A 57 16.29 6.70 -12.27
CA HIS A 57 15.56 5.44 -12.11
C HIS A 57 16.29 4.40 -11.26
N GLU A 58 17.61 4.51 -11.19
CA GLU A 58 18.42 3.73 -10.24
C GLU A 58 18.18 4.16 -8.79
N HIS A 59 18.11 5.47 -8.52
CA HIS A 59 17.73 5.97 -7.18
C HIS A 59 16.32 5.52 -6.81
N LEU A 60 15.39 5.50 -7.78
CA LEU A 60 14.04 4.98 -7.56
C LEU A 60 14.07 3.49 -7.19
N ALA A 61 14.87 2.69 -7.88
CA ALA A 61 15.03 1.27 -7.56
C ALA A 61 15.60 1.05 -6.16
N ALA A 62 16.64 1.79 -5.80
CA ALA A 62 17.24 1.74 -4.47
C ALA A 62 16.25 2.14 -3.38
N TRP A 63 15.50 3.23 -3.59
CA TRP A 63 14.49 3.69 -2.65
C TRP A 63 13.39 2.64 -2.45
N LEU A 64 12.85 2.08 -3.53
CA LEU A 64 11.82 1.03 -3.49
C LEU A 64 12.31 -0.22 -2.75
N GLY A 65 13.59 -0.58 -2.91
CA GLY A 65 14.21 -1.68 -2.19
C GLY A 65 14.35 -1.38 -0.69
N SER A 66 14.83 -0.18 -0.34
CA SER A 66 14.98 0.23 1.06
C SER A 66 13.64 0.36 1.82
N ALA A 67 12.54 0.55 1.09
CA ALA A 67 11.19 0.66 1.65
C ALA A 67 10.52 -0.70 1.91
N GLN A 68 11.15 -1.82 1.53
CA GLN A 68 10.59 -3.15 1.73
C GLN A 68 10.41 -3.47 3.22
N GLY A 69 9.30 -4.12 3.55
CA GLY A 69 8.91 -4.38 4.94
C GLY A 69 8.39 -3.15 5.71
N LEU A 70 8.45 -1.95 5.13
CA LEU A 70 8.01 -0.71 5.75
C LEU A 70 6.71 -0.17 5.13
N LEU A 71 6.70 0.01 3.80
CA LEU A 71 5.61 0.63 3.07
C LEU A 71 5.02 -0.34 2.04
N ASP A 72 3.72 -0.22 1.78
CA ASP A 72 3.15 -0.77 0.56
C ASP A 72 3.63 0.07 -0.63
N THR A 73 4.40 -0.57 -1.51
CA THR A 73 4.94 0.02 -2.73
C THR A 73 4.46 -0.81 -3.93
N PRO A 74 4.64 -0.33 -5.18
CA PRO A 74 4.14 -1.04 -6.37
C PRO A 74 4.69 -2.45 -6.53
N VAL A 75 5.85 -2.72 -5.92
CA VAL A 75 6.49 -4.03 -5.87
C VAL A 75 6.83 -4.39 -4.43
N ARG A 76 6.43 -5.58 -3.99
CA ARG A 76 6.67 -6.07 -2.64
C ARG A 76 7.46 -7.37 -2.64
N LEU A 77 8.32 -7.52 -1.65
CA LEU A 77 8.93 -8.77 -1.26
C LEU A 77 8.22 -9.32 -0.03
N VAL A 78 7.73 -10.56 -0.12
CA VAL A 78 6.97 -11.23 0.94
C VAL A 78 7.59 -12.59 1.20
N LEU A 79 7.88 -12.88 2.46
CA LEU A 79 8.19 -14.24 2.90
C LEU A 79 6.88 -15.00 3.04
N VAL A 80 6.72 -16.04 2.23
CA VAL A 80 5.59 -16.96 2.29
C VAL A 80 6.07 -18.26 2.91
N ASP A 81 5.46 -18.62 4.04
CA ASP A 81 5.77 -19.88 4.71
C ASP A 81 5.40 -21.06 3.80
N GLY A 82 6.35 -21.98 3.61
CA GLY A 82 6.06 -23.23 2.93
C GLY A 82 5.19 -24.10 3.84
N HIS A 83 4.04 -24.57 3.35
CA HIS A 83 3.23 -25.56 4.06
C HIS A 83 4.01 -26.88 4.27
N GLY A 84 4.87 -26.94 5.28
CA GLY A 84 5.81 -28.04 5.54
C GLY A 84 7.16 -27.95 4.83
N GLY A 85 7.50 -26.80 4.23
CA GLY A 85 8.77 -26.57 3.51
C GLY A 85 9.47 -25.28 3.94
N ALA A 86 10.67 -25.04 3.43
CA ALA A 86 11.39 -23.79 3.68
C ALA A 86 10.56 -22.58 3.21
N PRO A 87 10.60 -21.45 3.94
CA PRO A 87 9.92 -20.24 3.50
C PRO A 87 10.49 -19.78 2.15
N ARG A 88 9.62 -19.28 1.28
CA ARG A 88 10.01 -18.76 -0.04
C ARG A 88 9.88 -17.25 -0.07
N LEU A 89 10.85 -16.58 -0.68
CA LEU A 89 10.78 -15.14 -0.91
C LEU A 89 10.04 -14.88 -2.22
N GLU A 90 8.86 -14.26 -2.12
CA GLU A 90 8.02 -13.91 -3.26
C GLU A 90 8.12 -12.43 -3.61
N LEU A 91 8.32 -12.16 -4.90
CA LEU A 91 8.12 -10.86 -5.51
C LEU A 91 6.66 -10.75 -5.97
N GLN A 92 5.95 -9.76 -5.42
CA GLN A 92 4.53 -9.56 -5.63
C GLN A 92 4.22 -8.15 -6.11
N ARG A 93 3.11 -7.99 -6.81
CA ARG A 93 2.56 -6.68 -7.18
C ARG A 93 1.86 -6.02 -5.98
N GLY A 94 1.89 -4.69 -5.89
CA GLY A 94 1.33 -3.94 -4.77
C GLY A 94 0.94 -2.50 -5.08
N GLY A 95 0.76 -1.68 -4.05
CA GLY A 95 0.76 -0.22 -4.18
C GLY A 95 -0.46 0.43 -4.84
N LEU A 96 -1.62 -0.22 -4.86
CA LEU A 96 -2.85 0.44 -5.31
C LEU A 96 -3.54 1.12 -4.14
N GLY A 97 -3.86 2.42 -4.23
CA GLY A 97 -4.48 3.11 -3.10
C GLY A 97 -5.93 2.71 -2.83
N LEU A 98 -6.63 2.14 -3.81
CA LEU A 98 -7.92 1.46 -3.61
C LEU A 98 -7.79 -0.02 -3.20
N GLY A 99 -6.57 -0.54 -3.05
CA GLY A 99 -6.28 -1.93 -2.65
C GLY A 99 -6.45 -2.98 -3.75
N ASP A 100 -7.45 -2.82 -4.63
CA ASP A 100 -7.74 -3.77 -5.71
C ASP A 100 -7.93 -3.05 -7.06
N ALA A 101 -7.45 -3.68 -8.14
CA ALA A 101 -7.55 -3.15 -9.49
C ALA A 101 -9.00 -2.97 -9.98
N LEU A 102 -9.91 -3.87 -9.59
CA LEU A 102 -11.32 -3.83 -9.98
C LEU A 102 -12.06 -2.63 -9.36
N ARG A 103 -11.50 -2.01 -8.32
CA ARG A 103 -12.07 -0.83 -7.68
C ARG A 103 -11.83 0.46 -8.47
N TYR A 104 -10.97 0.46 -9.48
CA TYR A 104 -10.76 1.60 -10.39
C TYR A 104 -11.83 1.66 -11.49
N SER A 105 -13.09 1.61 -11.09
CA SER A 105 -14.27 1.75 -11.95
C SER A 105 -14.81 3.18 -11.91
N GLU A 106 -15.50 3.62 -12.97
CA GLU A 106 -16.05 4.98 -13.08
C GLU A 106 -16.91 5.39 -11.86
N ALA A 107 -17.60 4.44 -11.23
CA ALA A 107 -18.38 4.67 -10.02
C ALA A 107 -17.54 5.16 -8.82
N ASN A 108 -16.27 4.77 -8.74
CA ASN A 108 -15.39 5.10 -7.61
C ASN A 108 -14.42 6.25 -7.92
N LEU A 109 -14.12 6.51 -9.20
CA LEU A 109 -13.06 7.47 -9.59
C LEU A 109 -13.33 8.89 -9.09
N GLY A 110 -14.59 9.34 -9.08
CA GLY A 110 -14.96 10.67 -8.62
C GLY A 110 -14.61 10.89 -7.14
N SER A 111 -15.11 10.02 -6.26
CA SER A 111 -14.85 10.07 -4.82
C SER A 111 -13.37 9.85 -4.51
N TYR A 112 -12.72 8.95 -5.25
CA TYR A 112 -11.31 8.67 -5.02
C TYR A 112 -10.42 9.86 -5.38
N ARG A 113 -10.68 10.52 -6.51
CA ARG A 113 -9.96 11.76 -6.90
C ARG A 113 -10.11 12.86 -5.85
N LEU A 114 -11.29 13.04 -5.26
CA LEU A 114 -11.49 14.00 -4.17
C LEU A 114 -10.66 13.63 -2.93
N GLY A 115 -10.56 12.35 -2.61
CA GLY A 115 -9.66 11.85 -1.56
C GLY A 115 -8.19 12.17 -1.85
N LEU A 116 -7.73 11.90 -3.07
CA LEU A 116 -6.36 12.21 -3.50
C LEU A 116 -6.06 13.71 -3.47
N GLN A 117 -7.03 14.56 -3.83
CA GLN A 117 -6.87 16.02 -3.77
C GLN A 117 -6.69 16.50 -2.32
N ARG A 118 -7.48 15.97 -1.38
CA ARG A 118 -7.33 16.29 0.05
C ARG A 118 -5.97 15.85 0.58
N LEU A 119 -5.52 14.67 0.18
CA LEU A 119 -4.21 14.14 0.53
C LEU A 119 -3.08 15.00 -0.04
N ALA A 120 -3.20 15.44 -1.29
CA ALA A 120 -2.24 16.34 -1.93
C ALA A 120 -2.14 17.69 -1.24
N LEU A 121 -3.28 18.25 -0.80
CA LEU A 121 -3.32 19.46 0.02
C LEU A 121 -2.60 19.28 1.36
N GLN A 122 -2.87 18.17 2.07
CA GLN A 122 -2.19 17.85 3.34
C GLN A 122 -0.68 17.67 3.17
N ALA A 123 -0.27 17.11 2.03
CA ALA A 123 1.12 16.91 1.70
C ALA A 123 1.82 18.20 1.19
N GLY A 124 1.09 19.32 1.08
CA GLY A 124 1.64 20.61 0.68
C GLY A 124 1.92 20.75 -0.82
N GLU A 125 1.17 20.05 -1.67
CA GLU A 125 1.31 20.22 -3.12
C GLU A 125 0.84 21.61 -3.58
N PRO A 126 1.59 22.27 -4.48
CA PRO A 126 1.22 23.60 -4.98
C PRO A 126 -0.07 23.56 -5.82
N ASP A 127 -0.30 22.47 -6.56
CA ASP A 127 -1.55 22.20 -7.27
C ASP A 127 -2.11 20.83 -6.85
N PRO A 128 -2.97 20.79 -5.81
CA PRO A 128 -3.55 19.55 -5.32
C PRO A 128 -4.43 18.83 -6.35
N LEU A 129 -5.05 19.56 -7.29
CA LEU A 129 -5.94 18.97 -8.29
C LEU A 129 -5.13 18.27 -9.39
N ASP A 130 -4.09 18.93 -9.91
CA ASP A 130 -3.16 18.31 -10.86
C ASP A 130 -2.48 17.09 -10.23
N ALA A 131 -1.98 17.23 -9.00
CA ALA A 131 -1.37 16.13 -8.26
C ALA A 131 -2.31 14.91 -8.15
N ALA A 132 -3.58 15.13 -7.80
CA ALA A 132 -4.59 14.07 -7.73
C ALA A 132 -4.83 13.40 -9.10
N ASN A 133 -4.92 14.18 -10.17
CA ASN A 133 -5.13 13.66 -11.52
C ASN A 133 -3.93 12.83 -12.02
N ARG A 134 -2.70 13.31 -11.78
CA ARG A 134 -1.46 12.62 -12.15
C ARG A 134 -1.31 11.31 -11.40
N LEU A 135 -1.54 11.33 -10.08
CA LEU A 135 -1.52 10.12 -9.27
C LEU A 135 -2.58 9.11 -9.76
N LEU A 136 -3.83 9.55 -9.94
CA LEU A 136 -4.89 8.68 -10.42
C LEU A 136 -4.57 8.08 -11.80
N SER A 137 -3.99 8.86 -12.70
CA SER A 137 -3.56 8.40 -14.03
C SER A 137 -2.51 7.31 -13.95
N LEU A 138 -1.51 7.45 -13.06
CA LEU A 138 -0.50 6.43 -12.83
C LEU A 138 -1.10 5.17 -12.20
N GLU A 139 -1.93 5.32 -11.18
CA GLU A 139 -2.56 4.17 -10.52
C GLU A 139 -3.51 3.39 -11.43
N ARG A 140 -4.23 4.06 -12.34
CA ARG A 140 -5.02 3.37 -13.37
C ARG A 140 -4.15 2.56 -14.31
N ARG A 141 -2.97 3.07 -14.69
CA ARG A 141 -1.99 2.32 -15.50
C ARG A 141 -1.46 1.10 -14.75
N LEU A 142 -1.24 1.21 -13.44
CA LEU A 142 -0.90 0.08 -12.58
C LEU A 142 -2.06 -0.91 -12.52
N ALA A 143 -3.25 -0.47 -12.09
CA ALA A 143 -4.44 -1.32 -11.96
C ALA A 143 -4.72 -2.13 -13.24
N ALA A 144 -4.57 -1.54 -14.42
CA ALA A 144 -4.72 -2.24 -15.70
C ALA A 144 -3.77 -3.44 -15.87
N ARG A 145 -2.57 -3.43 -15.29
CA ARG A 145 -1.65 -4.60 -15.30
C ARG A 145 -1.99 -5.62 -14.22
N TRP A 146 -2.71 -5.23 -13.16
CA TRP A 146 -3.08 -6.09 -12.03
C TRP A 146 -4.34 -6.90 -12.33
N VAL A 147 -5.13 -6.53 -13.34
CA VAL A 147 -6.27 -7.35 -13.79
C VAL A 147 -5.80 -8.65 -14.46
N GLN A 148 -4.60 -8.64 -15.04
CA GLN A 148 -4.00 -9.83 -15.65
C GLN A 148 -3.78 -10.88 -14.56
N GLN A 149 -4.36 -12.06 -14.78
CA GLN A 149 -4.19 -13.23 -13.92
C GLN A 149 -3.16 -14.13 -14.58
N ASP A 150 -2.15 -14.51 -13.81
CA ASP A 150 -1.14 -15.45 -14.24
C ASP A 150 -0.61 -16.27 -13.06
N GLY A 151 -0.17 -17.48 -13.35
CA GLY A 151 0.37 -18.39 -12.34
C GLY A 151 1.75 -17.94 -11.90
N GLY A 152 1.96 -17.88 -10.59
CA GLY A 152 3.29 -17.63 -10.05
C GLY A 152 4.29 -18.71 -10.45
N LYS A 153 5.57 -18.34 -10.56
CA LYS A 153 6.65 -19.26 -10.90
C LYS A 153 7.91 -19.01 -10.06
N PRO A 154 8.67 -20.06 -9.68
CA PRO A 154 10.01 -19.87 -9.16
C PRO A 154 10.92 -19.29 -10.26
N LEU A 155 11.91 -18.51 -9.85
CA LEU A 155 13.01 -18.08 -10.72
C LEU A 155 14.18 -19.05 -10.59
N ALA A 156 14.67 -19.58 -11.70
CA ALA A 156 15.92 -20.34 -11.70
C ALA A 156 17.14 -19.41 -11.62
N SER A 157 17.01 -18.19 -12.16
CA SER A 157 18.02 -17.14 -12.10
C SER A 157 17.40 -15.75 -12.00
N ARG A 158 18.11 -14.82 -11.35
CA ARG A 158 17.72 -13.39 -11.31
C ARG A 158 17.72 -12.73 -12.69
N SER A 159 18.42 -13.30 -13.67
CA SER A 159 18.41 -12.82 -15.07
C SER A 159 17.05 -12.98 -15.74
N GLU A 160 16.15 -13.79 -15.20
CA GLU A 160 14.77 -13.94 -15.69
C GLU A 160 13.82 -12.83 -15.20
N LEU A 161 14.30 -11.93 -14.33
CA LEU A 161 13.49 -10.81 -13.88
C LEU A 161 13.11 -9.91 -15.07
N PRO A 162 11.89 -9.36 -15.10
CA PRO A 162 11.44 -8.61 -16.27
C PRO A 162 12.31 -7.38 -16.55
N ALA A 163 12.65 -7.14 -17.82
CA ALA A 163 13.46 -5.99 -18.20
C ALA A 163 12.73 -4.65 -17.94
N GLY A 164 13.51 -3.56 -17.85
CA GLY A 164 13.02 -2.18 -17.67
C GLY A 164 13.17 -1.63 -16.26
N PHE A 165 13.54 -2.45 -15.28
CA PHE A 165 13.79 -1.99 -13.91
C PHE A 165 15.12 -2.54 -13.39
N ASN A 166 15.84 -1.75 -12.59
CA ASN A 166 17.12 -2.14 -12.02
C ASN A 166 16.91 -3.06 -10.81
N TRP A 167 16.50 -4.30 -11.09
CA TRP A 167 16.27 -5.33 -10.09
C TRP A 167 17.49 -5.63 -9.20
N PRO A 168 18.74 -5.66 -9.71
CA PRO A 168 19.91 -5.84 -8.85
C PRO A 168 20.01 -4.76 -7.76
N VAL A 169 19.83 -3.48 -8.13
CA VAL A 169 19.85 -2.37 -7.16
C VAL A 169 18.69 -2.45 -6.18
N PHE A 170 17.48 -2.77 -6.66
CA PHE A 170 16.32 -2.97 -5.80
C PHE A 170 16.55 -4.09 -4.77
N LEU A 171 16.99 -5.28 -5.21
CA LEU A 171 17.20 -6.44 -4.33
C LEU A 171 18.34 -6.18 -3.34
N ALA A 172 19.42 -5.51 -3.77
CA ALA A 172 20.52 -5.13 -2.89
C ALA A 172 20.07 -4.14 -1.81
N ALA A 173 19.30 -3.10 -2.18
CA ALA A 173 18.75 -2.14 -1.22
C ALA A 173 17.71 -2.76 -0.28
N ALA A 174 16.98 -3.77 -0.75
CA ALA A 174 16.10 -4.60 0.08
C ALA A 174 16.85 -5.64 0.93
N ARG A 175 18.19 -5.68 0.84
CA ARG A 175 19.07 -6.60 1.58
C ARG A 175 18.76 -8.08 1.32
N VAL A 176 18.25 -8.41 0.13
CA VAL A 176 17.98 -9.79 -0.26
C VAL A 176 19.32 -10.51 -0.50
N PRO A 177 19.59 -11.64 0.19
CA PRO A 177 20.81 -12.42 -0.03
C PRO A 177 20.99 -12.82 -1.49
N ALA A 178 22.20 -12.78 -2.04
CA ALA A 178 22.43 -12.98 -3.49
C ALA A 178 21.96 -14.34 -4.02
N ASP A 179 22.05 -15.37 -3.17
CA ASP A 179 21.68 -16.77 -3.39
C ASP A 179 20.22 -17.10 -3.01
N ALA A 180 19.48 -16.14 -2.45
CA ALA A 180 18.09 -16.36 -2.09
C ALA A 180 17.25 -16.68 -3.33
N SER A 181 16.56 -17.82 -3.29
CA SER A 181 15.57 -18.22 -4.28
C SER A 181 14.40 -17.25 -4.28
N LEU A 182 14.07 -16.73 -5.47
CA LEU A 182 12.96 -15.82 -5.68
C LEU A 182 11.82 -16.51 -6.41
N HIS A 183 10.59 -16.17 -6.04
CA HIS A 183 9.39 -16.62 -6.71
C HIS A 183 8.60 -15.40 -7.21
N LEU A 184 8.22 -15.38 -8.49
CA LEU A 184 7.36 -14.34 -9.04
C LEU A 184 5.91 -14.74 -8.83
N ALA A 185 5.16 -13.99 -8.04
CA ALA A 185 3.76 -14.32 -7.80
C ALA A 185 2.84 -13.96 -8.99
N GLN A 186 3.16 -12.89 -9.73
CA GLN A 186 2.41 -12.43 -10.91
C GLN A 186 3.37 -11.93 -12.03
N PRO A 187 4.07 -12.83 -12.75
CA PRO A 187 5.06 -12.47 -13.78
C PRO A 187 4.64 -11.37 -14.78
N ALA A 188 3.45 -11.44 -15.36
CA ALA A 188 2.93 -10.53 -16.37
C ALA A 188 2.67 -9.14 -15.79
N SER A 189 2.09 -9.07 -14.59
CA SER A 189 1.93 -7.80 -13.88
C SER A 189 3.27 -7.16 -13.54
N LEU A 190 4.24 -7.95 -13.08
CA LEU A 190 5.58 -7.46 -12.76
C LEU A 190 6.35 -7.00 -14.01
N ALA A 191 6.14 -7.65 -15.15
CA ALA A 191 6.66 -7.18 -16.44
C ALA A 191 6.02 -5.85 -16.86
N GLY A 192 4.70 -5.71 -16.70
CA GLY A 192 3.99 -4.45 -16.93
C GLY A 192 4.48 -3.33 -16.02
N LEU A 193 4.70 -3.63 -14.74
CA LEU A 193 5.26 -2.69 -13.76
C LEU A 193 6.69 -2.28 -14.12
N SER A 194 7.56 -3.21 -14.54
CA SER A 194 8.95 -2.90 -14.89
C SER A 194 9.04 -1.87 -16.01
N ARG A 195 8.17 -1.98 -17.02
CA ARG A 195 8.07 -0.97 -18.08
C ARG A 195 7.58 0.37 -17.56
N LEU A 196 6.54 0.38 -16.71
CA LEU A 196 6.06 1.63 -16.11
C LEU A 196 7.14 2.29 -15.25
N LEU A 197 7.93 1.51 -14.51
CA LEU A 197 9.03 2.03 -13.71
C LEU A 197 10.08 2.71 -14.60
N ALA A 198 10.41 2.16 -15.77
CA ALA A 198 11.29 2.83 -16.75
C ALA A 198 10.67 4.07 -17.41
N ASP A 199 9.44 3.95 -17.91
CA ASP A 199 8.89 4.89 -18.89
C ASP A 199 8.21 6.10 -18.23
N VAL A 200 7.68 5.95 -17.03
CA VAL A 200 6.96 7.02 -16.33
C VAL A 200 7.97 8.04 -15.78
N PRO A 201 7.73 9.36 -15.94
CA PRO A 201 8.61 10.38 -15.40
C PRO A 201 8.83 10.23 -13.89
N LEU A 202 10.07 10.44 -13.44
CA LEU A 202 10.41 10.37 -12.01
C LEU A 202 9.59 11.32 -11.15
N ALA A 203 9.16 12.46 -11.69
CA ALA A 203 8.28 13.39 -10.99
C ALA A 203 6.94 12.74 -10.58
N ASP A 204 6.36 11.90 -11.44
CA ASP A 204 5.12 11.18 -11.14
C ASP A 204 5.36 10.06 -10.11
N TRP A 205 6.49 9.35 -10.19
CA TRP A 205 6.88 8.37 -9.18
C TRP A 205 7.11 9.01 -7.81
N LYS A 206 7.82 10.14 -7.74
CA LYS A 206 8.03 10.89 -6.49
C LYS A 206 6.72 11.36 -5.90
N LEU A 207 5.81 11.87 -6.74
CA LEU A 207 4.46 12.26 -6.32
C LEU A 207 3.69 11.06 -5.74
N TYR A 208 3.68 9.93 -6.46
CA TYR A 208 3.06 8.69 -6.03
C TYR A 208 3.60 8.24 -4.68
N LEU A 209 4.92 8.12 -4.54
CA LEU A 209 5.56 7.67 -3.31
C LEU A 209 5.23 8.58 -2.13
N ARG A 210 5.28 9.90 -2.35
CA ARG A 210 5.00 10.90 -1.31
C ARG A 210 3.57 10.81 -0.82
N LEU A 211 2.59 10.80 -1.72
CA LEU A 211 1.18 10.76 -1.35
C LEU A 211 0.81 9.42 -0.70
N HIS A 212 1.28 8.29 -1.25
CA HIS A 212 1.07 6.97 -0.64
C HIS A 212 1.66 6.88 0.77
N SER A 213 2.85 7.44 0.96
CA SER A 213 3.49 7.51 2.27
C SER A 213 2.65 8.29 3.29
N VAL A 214 2.14 9.47 2.91
CA VAL A 214 1.24 10.25 3.77
C VAL A 214 -0.03 9.46 4.08
N ALA A 215 -0.65 8.84 3.07
CA ALA A 215 -1.89 8.07 3.26
C ALA A 215 -1.70 6.89 4.23
N GLN A 216 -0.62 6.12 4.06
CA GLN A 216 -0.32 4.97 4.91
C GLN A 216 0.00 5.39 6.35
N LEU A 217 0.75 6.48 6.53
CA LEU A 217 1.05 7.02 7.86
C LEU A 217 -0.19 7.57 8.56
N SER A 218 -1.06 8.30 7.85
CA SER A 218 -2.33 8.78 8.39
C SER A 218 -3.23 7.63 8.86
N GLN A 219 -3.38 6.58 8.04
CA GLN A 219 -4.14 5.39 8.41
C GLN A 219 -3.53 4.63 9.60
N ALA A 220 -2.20 4.63 9.73
CA ALA A 220 -1.53 4.03 10.89
C ALA A 220 -1.79 4.83 12.18
N ALA A 221 -1.73 6.16 12.11
CA ALA A 221 -2.00 7.05 13.23
C ALA A 221 -3.45 6.94 13.72
N GLU A 222 -4.42 6.94 12.80
CA GLU A 222 -5.85 6.78 13.12
C GLU A 222 -6.16 5.48 13.86
N ARG A 223 -5.63 4.35 13.39
CA ARG A 223 -5.81 3.04 14.03
C ARG A 223 -5.27 2.97 15.45
N GLN A 224 -4.32 3.82 15.80
CA GLN A 224 -3.60 3.78 17.06
C GLN A 224 -4.00 4.92 18.02
N GLY A 225 -4.94 5.77 17.60
CA GLY A 225 -5.48 6.87 18.42
C GLY A 225 -4.47 7.94 18.84
N HIS A 226 -3.31 8.05 18.16
CA HIS A 226 -2.24 8.98 18.52
C HIS A 226 -1.53 9.53 17.27
N THR A 227 -1.15 10.81 17.30
CA THR A 227 -0.43 11.55 16.24
C THR A 227 1.05 11.81 16.56
N ASP A 228 1.64 11.07 17.50
CA ASP A 228 3.03 11.34 17.92
C ASP A 228 4.06 10.81 16.90
N GLY A 229 4.80 11.74 16.28
CA GLY A 229 5.86 11.45 15.30
C GLY A 229 7.00 10.59 15.85
N GLN A 230 7.27 10.61 17.15
CA GLN A 230 8.29 9.74 17.76
C GLN A 230 7.87 8.27 17.73
N ARG A 231 6.59 7.99 18.00
CA ARG A 231 6.04 6.63 17.94
C ARG A 231 6.07 6.10 16.51
N LEU A 232 5.72 6.92 15.52
CA LEU A 232 5.84 6.56 14.10
C LEU A 232 7.30 6.23 13.74
N THR A 233 8.25 7.04 14.23
CA THR A 233 9.68 6.81 14.01
C THR A 233 10.14 5.48 14.63
N GLN A 234 9.77 5.18 15.88
CA GLN A 234 10.10 3.91 16.53
C GLN A 234 9.52 2.70 15.79
N GLN A 235 8.29 2.82 15.28
CA GLN A 235 7.64 1.76 14.52
C GLN A 235 8.34 1.48 13.19
N VAL A 236 8.78 2.54 12.50
CA VAL A 236 9.60 2.42 11.30
C VAL A 236 10.89 1.64 11.61
N HIS A 237 11.61 2.02 12.66
CA HIS A 237 12.84 1.33 13.06
C HIS A 237 12.58 -0.13 13.41
N ALA A 238 11.50 -0.41 14.15
CA ALA A 238 11.14 -1.78 14.49
C ALA A 238 10.74 -2.61 13.26
N ALA A 239 10.07 -2.01 12.27
CA ALA A 239 9.74 -2.68 11.01
C ALA A 239 10.99 -3.03 10.20
N LEU A 240 11.94 -2.11 10.09
CA LEU A 240 13.22 -2.34 9.44
C LEU A 240 14.06 -3.42 10.16
N GLY A 241 14.11 -3.39 11.49
CA GLY A 241 14.78 -4.44 12.28
C GLY A 241 14.20 -5.83 12.03
N ARG A 242 12.87 -5.96 12.02
CA ARG A 242 12.19 -7.23 11.66
C ARG A 242 12.48 -7.67 10.22
N TRP A 243 12.60 -6.72 9.29
CA TRP A 243 12.96 -7.02 7.91
C TRP A 243 14.38 -7.57 7.79
N ASP A 244 15.32 -6.94 8.48
CA ASP A 244 16.72 -7.37 8.51
C ASP A 244 16.88 -8.77 9.09
N GLU A 245 16.23 -9.05 10.22
CA GLU A 245 16.19 -10.39 10.84
C GLU A 245 15.68 -11.45 9.86
N ARG A 246 14.63 -11.13 9.13
CA ARG A 246 14.04 -12.01 8.10
C ARG A 246 14.97 -12.27 6.92
N MET A 247 15.63 -11.24 6.40
CA MET A 247 16.60 -11.42 5.31
C MET A 247 17.83 -12.20 5.77
N HIS A 248 18.26 -12.01 7.02
CA HIS A 248 19.35 -12.78 7.60
C HIS A 248 18.98 -14.25 7.80
N ALA A 249 17.74 -14.54 8.21
CA ALA A 249 17.25 -15.92 8.35
C ALA A 249 17.29 -16.71 7.03
N LEU A 250 17.15 -16.05 5.87
CA LEU A 250 17.30 -16.68 4.56
C LEU A 250 18.75 -17.10 4.23
N GLN A 251 19.75 -16.54 4.91
CA GLN A 251 21.17 -16.87 4.72
C GLN A 251 21.61 -18.08 5.53
N GLN A 252 20.85 -18.45 6.56
CA GLN A 252 21.18 -19.57 7.41
C GLN A 252 20.69 -20.87 6.75
N PRO A 253 21.51 -21.93 6.68
CA PRO A 253 21.03 -23.22 6.23
C PRO A 253 19.86 -23.64 7.12
N GLY A 254 18.72 -24.00 6.51
CA GLY A 254 17.55 -24.46 7.24
C GLY A 254 17.91 -25.59 8.22
N PRO A 255 17.14 -25.78 9.32
CA PRO A 255 17.45 -26.83 10.27
C PRO A 255 17.57 -28.15 9.53
N THR A 256 18.71 -28.83 9.69
CA THR A 256 18.94 -30.16 9.14
C THR A 256 17.82 -31.05 9.67
N VAL A 257 16.87 -31.41 8.81
CA VAL A 257 15.86 -32.41 9.14
C VAL A 257 16.63 -33.71 9.28
N VAL A 258 17.03 -34.05 10.51
CA VAL A 258 17.56 -35.36 10.84
C VAL A 258 16.40 -36.32 10.64
N SER A 259 16.35 -36.94 9.45
CA SER A 259 15.44 -38.02 9.16
C SER A 259 15.74 -39.15 10.13
N HIS A 260 14.94 -39.27 11.18
CA HIS A 260 15.01 -40.42 12.07
C HIS A 260 14.63 -41.65 11.24
N PRO A 261 15.40 -42.76 11.30
CA PRO A 261 15.05 -43.95 10.57
C PRO A 261 13.66 -44.41 11.01
N SER A 262 12.78 -44.56 10.02
CA SER A 262 11.42 -45.06 10.18
C SER A 262 11.44 -46.33 11.02
N LYS A 263 10.68 -46.33 12.14
CA LYS A 263 10.46 -47.54 12.94
C LYS A 263 10.04 -48.69 12.01
N PRO A 264 10.59 -49.90 12.16
CA PRO A 264 10.22 -51.04 11.33
C PRO A 264 8.72 -51.30 11.49
N ARG A 265 8.00 -51.35 10.36
CA ARG A 265 6.59 -51.76 10.33
C ARG A 265 6.52 -53.22 10.74
N LEU A 266 5.88 -53.50 11.87
CA LEU A 266 5.49 -54.86 12.26
C LEU A 266 4.56 -55.44 11.18
N PRO A 267 4.75 -56.70 10.74
CA PRO A 267 3.89 -57.30 9.74
C PRO A 267 2.47 -57.50 10.29
N ALA A 268 1.48 -57.22 9.43
CA ALA A 268 0.07 -57.37 9.76
C ALA A 268 -0.24 -58.85 10.10
N LEU A 269 -0.77 -59.08 11.31
CA LEU A 269 -1.36 -60.35 11.71
C LEU A 269 -2.54 -60.67 10.78
N ARG A 270 -2.39 -61.71 9.96
CA ARG A 270 -3.50 -62.30 9.22
C ARG A 270 -4.54 -62.84 10.20
N ARG A 271 -5.80 -62.44 10.03
CA ARG A 271 -6.96 -63.06 10.67
C ARG A 271 -7.23 -64.44 10.05
N GLY A 272 -7.45 -65.43 10.90
CA GLY A 272 -8.08 -66.75 10.69
C GLY A 272 -8.13 -67.38 12.08
N ILE A 273 -9.24 -67.87 12.64
CA ILE A 273 -10.46 -68.50 12.09
C ILE A 273 -11.68 -67.87 12.76
#